data_AF-A0A1J5T9N5-F1
#
_entry.id   AF-A0A1J5T9N5-F1
#
_cell.length_a   1.000
_cell.length_b   1.000
_cell.length_c   1.000
_cell.angle_alpha   90.00
_cell.angle_beta   90.00
_cell.angle_gamma   90.00
#
_symmetry.space_group_name_H-M   'P 1'
#
loop_
_entity.id
_entity.type
_entity.pdbx_description
1 polymer ?
#
loop_
_entity_poly.entity_id
_entity_poly.type
_entity_poly.pdbx_seq_one_letter_code
_entity_poly.pdbx_strand_id
1 'polypeptide(L)'
;MNEILQYLKTHGERLDAEIAEAVGMSLAKVRIQLSEMTIKGEVMSYQSTKFENGKKIEGIRCRIAGFVPPAAPGRKSKVQLKLS
;
A
#
# COMPACT_ATOMS: atom_id res chain seq x y z
N MET A 1 9.54 -5.20 14.25
CA MET A 1 8.91 -4.16 13.39
C MET A 1 8.48 -4.86 12.11
N ASN A 2 7.21 -4.81 11.72
CA ASN A 2 6.72 -5.63 10.60
C ASN A 2 7.37 -5.15 9.29
N GLU A 3 8.19 -6.01 8.67
CA GLU A 3 8.92 -5.70 7.43
C GLU A 3 7.98 -5.30 6.29
N ILE A 4 6.79 -5.92 6.26
CA ILE A 4 5.70 -5.57 5.33
C ILE A 4 5.25 -4.12 5.49
N LEU A 5 5.07 -3.64 6.73
CA LEU A 5 4.66 -2.25 6.98
C LEU A 5 5.78 -1.27 6.59
N GLN A 6 7.04 -1.61 6.86
CA GLN A 6 8.17 -0.77 6.49
C GLN A 6 8.32 -0.67 4.96
N TYR A 7 8.14 -1.79 4.26
CA TYR A 7 8.15 -1.83 2.81
C TYR A 7 7.01 -0.99 2.21
N LEU A 8 5.78 -1.17 2.68
CA LEU A 8 4.62 -0.40 2.22
C LEU A 8 4.76 1.10 2.53
N LYS A 9 5.46 1.49 3.60
CA LYS A 9 5.68 2.90 3.94
C LYS A 9 6.61 3.60 2.96
N THR A 10 7.61 2.87 2.46
CA THR A 10 8.60 3.40 1.52
C THR A 10 8.10 3.37 0.09
N HIS A 11 7.39 2.31 -0.30
CA HIS A 11 6.99 2.07 -1.70
C HIS A 11 5.51 2.37 -2.00
N GLY A 12 4.70 2.62 -0.98
CA GLY A 12 3.26 2.89 -1.12
C GLY A 12 2.45 1.62 -1.37
N GLU A 13 1.53 1.70 -2.32
CA GLU A 13 0.66 0.58 -2.68
C GLU A 13 1.39 -0.44 -3.56
N ARG A 14 1.38 -1.71 -3.15
CA ARG A 14 2.06 -2.81 -3.84
C ARG A 14 1.21 -4.07 -3.92
N LEU A 15 1.55 -4.95 -4.87
CA LEU A 15 0.93 -6.26 -5.00
C LEU A 15 1.45 -7.22 -3.93
N ASP A 16 0.61 -8.18 -3.52
CA ASP A 16 0.98 -9.24 -2.58
C ASP A 16 2.19 -10.05 -3.05
N ALA A 17 2.31 -10.28 -4.36
CA ALA A 17 3.48 -10.90 -4.98
C ALA A 17 4.76 -10.06 -4.82
N GLU A 18 4.70 -8.74 -5.11
CA GLU A 18 5.86 -7.86 -4.95
C GLU A 18 6.30 -7.73 -3.49
N ILE A 19 5.34 -7.74 -2.55
CA ILE A 19 5.63 -7.71 -1.11
C ILE A 19 6.31 -9.02 -0.70
N ALA A 20 5.84 -10.16 -1.20
CA ALA A 20 6.44 -11.47 -0.94
C ALA A 20 7.88 -11.54 -1.44
N GLU A 21 8.15 -11.03 -2.65
CA GLU A 21 9.50 -10.96 -3.20
C GLU A 21 10.39 -10.00 -2.41
N ALA A 22 9.89 -8.82 -2.04
CA ALA A 22 10.69 -7.83 -1.32
C ALA A 22 11.03 -8.23 0.12
N VAL A 23 10.12 -8.93 0.79
CA VAL A 23 10.31 -9.39 2.19
C VAL A 23 10.95 -10.79 2.21
N GLY A 24 11.05 -11.48 1.07
CA GLY A 24 11.61 -12.83 0.99
C GLY A 24 10.72 -13.89 1.67
N MET A 25 9.40 -13.67 1.72
CA MET A 25 8.45 -14.60 2.32
C MET A 25 7.60 -15.30 1.27
N SER A 26 7.03 -16.46 1.60
CA SER A 26 6.07 -17.12 0.73
C SER A 26 4.78 -16.30 0.63
N LEU A 27 4.19 -16.29 -0.56
CA LEU A 27 2.97 -15.54 -0.86
C LEU A 27 1.80 -15.91 0.07
N ALA A 28 1.70 -17.18 0.48
CA ALA A 28 0.73 -17.64 1.45
C ALA A 28 0.91 -17.01 2.84
N LYS A 29 2.16 -16.92 3.32
CA LYS A 29 2.47 -16.32 4.62
C LYS A 29 2.18 -14.82 4.62
N VAL A 30 2.52 -14.14 3.53
CA VAL A 30 2.21 -12.71 3.33
C VAL A 30 0.70 -12.49 3.36
N ARG A 31 -0.11 -13.33 2.69
CA ARG A 31 -1.58 -13.22 2.73
C ARG A 31 -2.18 -13.41 4.12
N ILE A 32 -1.63 -14.32 4.92
CA ILE A 32 -2.05 -14.53 6.32
C ILE A 32 -1.76 -13.26 7.13
N GLN A 33 -0.51 -12.77 7.09
CA GLN A 33 -0.13 -11.56 7.82
C GLN A 33 -0.92 -10.32 7.37
N LEU A 34 -1.15 -10.16 6.07
CA LEU A 34 -1.95 -9.08 5.53
C LEU A 34 -3.40 -9.15 6.03
N SER A 35 -3.99 -10.34 6.09
CA SER A 35 -5.34 -10.51 6.65
C SER A 35 -5.40 -10.09 8.12
N GLU A 36 -4.41 -10.51 8.92
CA GLU A 36 -4.30 -10.09 10.33
C GLU A 36 -4.13 -8.57 10.49
N MET A 37 -3.29 -7.95 9.65
CA MET A 37 -3.07 -6.50 9.67
C MET A 37 -4.31 -5.73 9.19
N THR A 38 -5.06 -6.27 8.23
CA THR A 38 -6.32 -5.69 7.75
C THR A 38 -7.37 -5.72 8.86
N ILE A 39 -7.47 -6.82 9.62
CA ILE A 39 -8.37 -6.92 10.80
C ILE A 39 -7.99 -5.89 11.86
N LYS A 40 -6.69 -5.66 12.08
CA LYS A 40 -6.18 -4.62 13.00
C LYS A 40 -6.35 -3.19 12.47
N GLY A 41 -6.70 -3.02 11.19
CA GLY A 41 -6.81 -1.71 10.55
C GLY A 41 -5.47 -1.03 10.25
N GLU A 42 -4.37 -1.77 10.23
CA GLU A 42 -3.03 -1.23 9.92
C GLU A 42 -2.81 -1.10 8.41
N VAL A 43 -3.37 -2.02 7.63
CA VAL A 43 -3.30 -2.05 6.16
C VAL A 43 -4.68 -2.20 5.55
N MET A 44 -4.80 -1.75 4.31
CA MET A 44 -5.98 -1.95 3.49
C MET A 44 -5.59 -2.82 2.30
N SER A 45 -6.18 -4.00 2.21
CA SER A 45 -6.03 -4.94 1.10
C SER A 45 -7.28 -4.96 0.23
N TYR A 46 -7.13 -4.96 -1.09
CA TYR A 46 -8.25 -5.08 -2.02
C TYR A 46 -7.85 -5.84 -3.28
N GLN A 47 -8.82 -6.51 -3.90
CA GLN A 47 -8.60 -7.20 -5.18
C GLN A 47 -8.59 -6.18 -6.31
N SER A 48 -7.56 -6.22 -7.13
CA SER A 48 -7.39 -5.36 -8.29
C SER A 48 -7.30 -6.21 -9.54
N THR A 49 -8.19 -5.91 -10.49
CA THR A 49 -8.16 -6.50 -11.83
C THR A 49 -7.69 -5.43 -12.79
N LYS A 50 -6.50 -5.63 -13.37
CA LYS A 50 -5.94 -4.77 -14.41
C LYS A 50 -5.99 -5.49 -15.75
N PHE A 51 -6.24 -4.74 -16.81
CA PHE A 51 -6.13 -5.24 -18.17
C PHE A 51 -4.95 -4.54 -18.83
N GLU A 52 -3.90 -5.29 -19.12
CA GLU A 52 -2.73 -4.78 -19.84
C GLU A 52 -2.59 -5.53 -21.16
N ASN A 53 -2.60 -4.82 -22.28
CA ASN A 53 -2.59 -5.42 -23.64
C ASN A 53 -3.67 -6.50 -23.85
N GLY A 54 -4.86 -6.31 -23.26
CA GLY A 54 -5.97 -7.28 -23.34
C GLY A 54 -5.81 -8.52 -22.46
N LYS A 55 -4.72 -8.65 -21.71
CA LYS A 55 -4.55 -9.72 -20.71
C LYS A 55 -5.07 -9.26 -19.35
N LYS A 56 -5.91 -10.10 -18.75
CA LYS A 56 -6.45 -9.89 -17.40
C LYS A 56 -5.36 -10.28 -16.38
N ILE A 57 -4.96 -9.30 -15.57
CA ILE A 57 -4.02 -9.45 -14.47
C ILE A 57 -4.81 -9.22 -13.18
N GLU A 58 -5.05 -10.29 -12.44
CA GLU A 58 -5.71 -10.26 -11.14
C GLU A 58 -4.66 -10.36 -10.04
N GLY A 59 -4.76 -9.48 -9.03
CA GLY A 59 -3.86 -9.50 -7.89
C GLY A 59 -4.45 -8.79 -6.67
N ILE A 60 -3.89 -9.06 -5.50
CA ILE A 60 -4.29 -8.37 -4.28
C ILE A 60 -3.33 -7.18 -4.11
N ARG A 61 -3.88 -5.97 -4.08
CA ARG A 61 -3.12 -4.77 -3.74
C ARG A 61 -3.27 -4.46 -2.27
N CYS A 62 -2.17 -4.03 -1.67
CA CYS A 62 -2.09 -3.64 -0.27
C CYS A 62 -1.47 -2.25 -0.15
N ARG A 63 -2.08 -1.43 0.71
CA ARG A 63 -1.56 -0.11 1.10
C ARG A 63 -1.68 0.09 2.60
N ILE A 64 -0.88 0.99 3.17
CA ILE A 64 -1.03 1.37 4.59
C ILE A 64 -2.35 2.12 4.80
N ALA A 65 -3.08 1.76 5.85
CA ALA A 65 -4.30 2.46 6.23
C ALA A 65 -3.97 3.87 6.73
N GLY A 66 -4.73 4.87 6.28
CA GLY A 66 -4.52 6.26 6.68
C GLY A 66 -3.24 6.92 6.12
N PHE A 67 -2.50 6.26 5.22
CA PHE A 67 -1.36 6.88 4.57
C PHE A 67 -1.80 7.96 3.59
N VAL A 68 -1.49 9.21 3.92
CA VAL A 68 -1.68 10.36 3.04
C VAL A 68 -0.35 10.63 2.34
N PRO A 69 -0.27 10.51 1.01
CA PRO A 69 0.97 10.79 0.30
C PRO A 69 1.39 12.26 0.52
N PRO A 70 2.70 12.54 0.63
CA PRO A 70 3.19 13.89 0.77
C PRO A 70 2.74 14.76 -0.41
N ALA A 71 2.55 16.05 -0.15
CA ALA A 71 2.16 16.99 -1.20
C ALA A 71 3.19 16.97 -2.34
N ALA A 72 2.69 16.91 -3.58
CA ALA A 72 3.55 16.91 -4.75
C ALA A 72 4.50 18.14 -4.76
N PRO A 73 5.78 17.97 -5.17
CA PRO A 73 6.71 19.08 -5.32
C PRO A 73 6.12 20.16 -6.25
N GLY A 74 6.13 21.42 -5.81
CA GLY A 74 5.54 22.54 -6.57
C GLY A 74 4.09 22.88 -6.21
N ARG A 75 3.45 22.14 -5.30
CA ARG A 75 2.14 22.55 -4.75
C ARG A 75 2.30 23.85 -3.96
N LYS A 76 1.62 24.92 -4.38
CA LYS A 76 1.55 26.18 -3.62
C LYS A 76 1.09 25.89 -2.18
N SER A 77 1.73 26.54 -1.19
CA SER A 77 1.34 26.45 0.21
C SER A 77 -0.16 26.66 0.36
N LYS A 78 -0.85 25.83 1.16
CA LYS A 78 -2.21 26.18 1.61
C LYS A 78 -2.13 27.57 2.22
N VAL A 79 -2.98 28.49 1.76
CA VAL A 79 -3.09 29.85 2.30
C VAL A 79 -2.94 29.78 3.82
N GLN A 80 -1.91 30.43 4.36
CA GLN A 80 -1.81 30.65 5.79
C GLN A 80 -2.97 31.57 6.15
N LEU A 81 -4.11 31.01 6.54
CA LEU A 81 -5.17 31.79 7.19
C LEU A 81 -4.54 32.32 8.47
N LYS A 82 -4.06 33.57 8.43
CA LYS A 82 -3.87 34.36 9.63
C LYS A 82 -5.27 34.55 10.22
N LEU A 83 -5.60 33.77 11.24
CA LEU A 83 -6.67 34.14 12.15
C LEU A 83 -6.28 35.52 12.68
N SER A 84 -7.06 36.52 12.29
CA SER A 84 -7.00 37.88 12.82
C SER A 84 -7.88 37.96 14.07
#